data_AF-A0A524KF31-F1
#
_entry.id   AF-A0A524KF31-F1
#
_cell.length_a   1.000
_cell.length_b   1.000
_cell.length_c   1.000
_cell.angle_alpha   90.00
_cell.angle_beta   90.00
_cell.angle_gamma   90.00
#
_symmetry.space_group_name_H-M   'P 1'
#
loop_
_entity.id
_entity.type
_entity.pdbx_description
1 polymer ?
#
loop_
_entity_poly.entity_id
_entity_poly.type
_entity_poly.pdbx_seq_one_letter_code
_entity_poly.pdbx_strand_id
1 'polypeptide(L)'
;MSPEQENSDYLRRQLIPYLGNKRSLLPRLGALFQTLSANRASIRFLDPFSGSGSVARLGRSLGYSVEANDWEPYSEAINRCWLELAPEDLEHAFGSEAELARVFSDWNAMHSQAGNRDIDGRGEPYLARWYAPAVTGAPDLNRERLFYTAENATFLDAARNRLEAEFPLPEPGSVADVKRRVFLGAILLEAAVHSNTSGVFKAYHRGFGGHGKDALQRILAKAELEVPVLVPGPTARVHRMDAIDFVRSRPADIVYLDPPYNQHQYGSNYHILNTIVRWDGAPVSLDLGEDGRLLRKAGIPESWKLTRSPFCRRPEAENAITELIDSIDAAAIVVSWNGDGHVDEERMAGILAERGRLEVRTLEYVTYRGGRQSDERQTANREYLFVVRTDQPSDGSEAAIRQLSDARMRDQALRGRYDPDRLRSRFRVSSGSVALRVTGTELWPVPVAVPLKDLRRLSPEAVDLIDSLGKDQRHDLFMRLASCRCANAQENLEALLPLAADPGPAGARARKEVLLYLRKLAHPRYQADFIHFLREFEKLEVASINGSFHTGLDGLRALAKLRYGFDSI
;
A
#
# COMPACT_ATOMS: atom_id res chain seq x y z
N MET A 1 1.78 -20.89 -8.56
CA MET A 1 2.66 -20.11 -9.44
C MET A 1 4.06 -20.64 -9.20
N SER A 2 4.92 -20.80 -10.22
CA SER A 2 6.32 -21.16 -9.89
C SER A 2 6.98 -19.98 -9.17
N PRO A 3 7.95 -20.21 -8.27
CA PRO A 3 8.72 -19.12 -7.64
C PRO A 3 9.42 -18.20 -8.66
N GLU A 4 9.70 -18.70 -9.86
CA GLU A 4 10.26 -17.93 -10.98
C GLU A 4 9.25 -16.96 -11.59
N GLN A 5 7.99 -17.38 -11.75
CA GLN A 5 6.91 -16.49 -12.21
C GLN A 5 6.61 -15.38 -11.20
N GLU A 6 6.61 -15.69 -9.90
CA GLU A 6 6.44 -14.73 -8.78
C GLU A 6 7.54 -13.66 -8.69
N ASN A 7 8.74 -14.01 -9.17
CA ASN A 7 9.92 -13.15 -9.14
C ASN A 7 10.20 -12.47 -10.48
N SER A 8 9.35 -12.65 -11.49
CA SER A 8 9.60 -12.10 -12.83
C SER A 8 9.73 -10.58 -12.84
N ASP A 9 10.66 -10.08 -13.66
CA ASP A 9 10.88 -8.64 -13.86
C ASP A 9 9.61 -7.93 -14.34
N TYR A 10 8.75 -8.60 -15.10
CA TYR A 10 7.47 -8.08 -15.58
C TYR A 10 6.52 -7.64 -14.45
N LEU A 11 6.45 -8.43 -13.37
CA LEU A 11 5.59 -8.13 -12.21
C LEU A 11 6.24 -7.16 -11.22
N ARG A 12 7.57 -7.07 -11.21
CA ARG A 12 8.33 -6.38 -10.16
C ARG A 12 9.02 -5.11 -10.59
N ARG A 13 9.31 -4.91 -11.87
CA ARG A 13 9.95 -3.70 -12.39
C ARG A 13 8.94 -2.86 -13.15
N GLN A 14 9.34 -1.62 -13.46
CA GLN A 14 8.59 -0.74 -14.37
C GLN A 14 7.11 -0.54 -14.00
N LEU A 15 6.87 -0.34 -12.70
CA LEU A 15 5.58 0.10 -12.16
C LEU A 15 5.80 1.44 -11.46
N ILE A 16 4.92 2.40 -11.72
CA ILE A 16 4.97 3.72 -11.11
C ILE A 16 4.76 3.63 -9.58
N PRO A 17 5.38 4.51 -8.78
CA PRO A 17 4.97 4.74 -7.40
C PRO A 17 3.47 5.06 -7.35
N TYR A 18 2.71 4.24 -6.63
CA TYR A 18 1.25 4.30 -6.63
C TYR A 18 0.68 4.13 -5.22
N LEU A 19 -0.30 4.97 -4.90
CA LEU A 19 -1.03 4.92 -3.65
C LEU A 19 -1.91 3.67 -3.66
N GLY A 20 -1.79 2.87 -2.59
CA GLY A 20 -2.53 1.61 -2.47
C GLY A 20 -1.97 0.48 -3.35
N ASN A 21 -0.72 0.58 -3.84
CA ASN A 21 -0.14 -0.46 -4.70
C ASN A 21 -0.26 -1.87 -4.09
N LYS A 22 -0.56 -2.87 -4.94
CA LYS A 22 -0.85 -4.26 -4.54
C LYS A 22 0.31 -5.22 -4.73
N ARG A 23 1.54 -4.68 -4.85
CA ARG A 23 2.75 -5.46 -5.17
C ARG A 23 3.05 -6.52 -4.12
N SER A 24 2.85 -6.21 -2.84
CA SER A 24 3.01 -7.17 -1.74
C SER A 24 1.93 -8.26 -1.72
N LEU A 25 0.77 -8.00 -2.33
CA LEU A 25 -0.36 -8.93 -2.36
C LEU A 25 -0.31 -9.90 -3.54
N LEU A 26 0.51 -9.64 -4.56
CA LEU A 26 0.56 -10.44 -5.79
C LEU A 26 0.78 -11.95 -5.55
N PRO A 27 1.65 -12.42 -4.64
CA PRO A 27 1.81 -13.86 -4.41
C PRO A 27 0.52 -14.52 -3.90
N ARG A 28 -0.17 -13.86 -2.96
CA ARG A 28 -1.43 -14.33 -2.38
C ARG A 28 -2.57 -14.28 -3.40
N LEU A 29 -2.64 -13.21 -4.18
CA LEU A 29 -3.60 -13.07 -5.28
C LEU A 29 -3.35 -14.13 -6.36
N GLY A 30 -2.09 -14.41 -6.70
CA GLY A 30 -1.72 -15.40 -7.71
C GLY A 30 -2.17 -16.80 -7.32
N ALA A 31 -1.90 -17.22 -6.08
CA ALA A 31 -2.38 -18.50 -5.55
C ALA A 31 -3.92 -18.59 -5.53
N LEU A 32 -4.58 -17.50 -5.14
CA LEU A 32 -6.04 -17.43 -5.16
C LEU A 32 -6.60 -17.55 -6.58
N PHE A 33 -6.11 -16.75 -7.53
CA PHE A 33 -6.60 -16.76 -8.90
C PHE A 33 -6.42 -18.12 -9.56
N GLN A 34 -5.27 -18.77 -9.35
CA GLN A 34 -5.04 -20.14 -9.80
C GLN A 34 -6.05 -21.14 -9.22
N THR A 35 -6.40 -20.99 -7.95
CA THR A 35 -7.42 -21.82 -7.29
C THR A 35 -8.80 -21.58 -7.92
N LEU A 36 -9.17 -20.32 -8.17
CA LEU A 36 -10.43 -19.95 -8.81
C LEU A 36 -10.50 -20.40 -10.28
N SER A 37 -9.35 -20.53 -10.95
CA SER A 37 -9.24 -20.93 -12.35
C SER A 37 -8.98 -22.42 -12.60
N ALA A 38 -8.79 -23.24 -11.57
CA ALA A 38 -8.20 -24.58 -11.70
C ALA A 38 -8.89 -25.53 -12.70
N ASN A 39 -10.19 -25.35 -12.94
CA ASN A 39 -10.99 -26.21 -13.81
C ASN A 39 -11.40 -25.55 -15.14
N ARG A 40 -10.71 -24.49 -15.56
CA ARG A 40 -11.06 -23.73 -16.78
C ARG A 40 -9.86 -23.63 -17.71
N ALA A 41 -10.08 -23.91 -18.99
CA ALA A 41 -9.03 -23.88 -20.02
C ALA A 41 -8.61 -22.45 -20.41
N SER A 42 -9.54 -21.50 -20.33
CA SER A 42 -9.32 -20.07 -20.59
C SER A 42 -10.03 -19.25 -19.53
N ILE A 43 -9.42 -18.14 -19.10
CA ILE A 43 -9.97 -17.25 -18.07
C ILE A 43 -10.13 -15.86 -18.64
N ARG A 44 -11.35 -15.33 -18.56
CA ARG A 44 -11.64 -13.90 -18.72
C ARG A 44 -11.50 -13.20 -17.38
N PHE A 45 -10.55 -12.27 -17.31
CA PHE A 45 -10.20 -11.55 -16.09
C PHE A 45 -10.44 -10.06 -16.27
N LEU A 46 -11.25 -9.45 -15.41
CA LEU A 46 -11.48 -8.01 -15.44
C LEU A 46 -10.80 -7.32 -14.25
N ASP A 47 -10.17 -6.18 -14.52
CA ASP A 47 -9.60 -5.28 -13.52
C ASP A 47 -10.15 -3.85 -13.73
N PRO A 48 -11.32 -3.51 -13.16
CA PRO A 48 -11.98 -2.22 -13.37
C PRO A 48 -11.21 -1.01 -12.80
N PHE A 49 -10.25 -1.26 -11.89
CA PHE A 49 -9.49 -0.26 -11.13
C PHE A 49 -7.98 -0.54 -11.24
N SER A 50 -7.51 -0.69 -12.48
CA SER A 50 -6.18 -1.21 -12.78
C SER A 50 -5.04 -0.35 -12.25
N GLY A 51 -5.20 0.97 -12.11
CA GLY A 51 -4.19 1.87 -11.58
C GLY A 51 -2.85 1.72 -12.28
N SER A 52 -1.82 1.26 -11.55
CA SER A 52 -0.49 0.98 -12.15
C SER A 52 -0.41 -0.29 -13.00
N GLY A 53 -1.46 -1.10 -13.01
CA GLY A 53 -1.57 -2.36 -13.74
C GLY A 53 -1.06 -3.57 -12.99
N SER A 54 -0.61 -3.45 -11.73
CA SER A 54 0.10 -4.54 -11.04
C SER A 54 -0.67 -5.86 -10.96
N VAL A 55 -2.00 -5.82 -10.75
CA VAL A 55 -2.84 -7.03 -10.66
C VAL A 55 -3.28 -7.51 -12.04
N ALA A 56 -3.62 -6.61 -12.97
CA ALA A 56 -3.81 -6.94 -14.38
C ALA A 56 -2.59 -7.65 -15.00
N ARG A 57 -1.36 -7.19 -14.69
CA ARG A 57 -0.11 -7.85 -15.12
C ARG A 57 0.01 -9.25 -14.52
N LEU A 58 -0.37 -9.45 -13.26
CA LEU A 58 -0.44 -10.77 -12.65
C LEU A 58 -1.40 -11.68 -13.44
N GLY A 59 -2.61 -11.21 -13.75
CA GLY A 59 -3.57 -11.95 -14.58
C GLY A 59 -2.98 -12.34 -15.94
N ARG A 60 -2.31 -11.41 -16.63
CA ARG A 60 -1.64 -11.69 -17.92
C ARG A 60 -0.53 -12.73 -17.77
N SER A 61 0.30 -12.62 -16.71
CA SER A 61 1.39 -13.57 -16.44
C SER A 61 0.90 -14.99 -16.14
N LEU A 62 -0.36 -15.13 -15.70
CA LEU A 62 -1.04 -16.42 -15.50
C LEU A 62 -1.70 -16.95 -16.78
N GLY A 63 -1.57 -16.24 -17.91
CA GLY A 63 -2.14 -16.64 -19.19
C GLY A 63 -3.62 -16.31 -19.36
N TYR A 64 -4.16 -15.36 -18.58
CA TYR A 64 -5.56 -14.97 -18.69
C TYR A 64 -5.80 -13.95 -19.81
N SER A 65 -7.02 -13.93 -20.36
CA SER A 65 -7.50 -12.84 -21.21
C SER A 65 -7.94 -11.69 -20.31
N VAL A 66 -7.08 -10.67 -20.21
CA VAL A 66 -7.25 -9.55 -19.29
C VAL A 66 -7.92 -8.37 -19.99
N GLU A 67 -8.97 -7.83 -19.39
CA GLU A 67 -9.48 -6.50 -19.72
C GLU A 67 -9.27 -5.60 -18.49
N ALA A 68 -8.40 -4.61 -18.62
CA ALA A 68 -8.06 -3.66 -17.58
C ALA A 68 -8.71 -2.30 -17.87
N ASN A 69 -9.15 -1.61 -16.83
CA ASN A 69 -9.76 -0.30 -16.94
C ASN A 69 -9.28 0.61 -15.81
N ASP A 70 -9.25 1.90 -16.08
CA ASP A 70 -9.14 2.94 -15.05
C ASP A 70 -9.78 4.22 -15.59
N TRP A 71 -10.14 5.16 -14.74
CA TRP A 71 -10.69 6.43 -15.20
C TRP A 71 -9.60 7.41 -15.66
N GLU A 72 -8.37 7.26 -15.14
CA GLU A 72 -7.31 8.22 -15.32
C GLU A 72 -6.49 8.01 -16.62
N PRO A 73 -6.27 9.06 -17.43
CA PRO A 73 -5.48 8.98 -18.66
C PRO A 73 -4.07 8.41 -18.50
N TYR A 74 -3.36 8.74 -17.41
CA TYR A 74 -2.03 8.16 -17.18
C TYR A 74 -2.08 6.65 -16.98
N SER A 75 -3.14 6.13 -16.35
CA SER A 75 -3.29 4.70 -16.08
C SER A 75 -3.54 3.95 -17.38
N GLU A 76 -4.42 4.48 -18.24
CA GLU A 76 -4.61 3.96 -19.59
C GLU A 76 -3.29 3.92 -20.37
N ALA A 77 -2.54 5.02 -20.39
CA ALA A 77 -1.31 5.15 -21.18
C ALA A 77 -0.22 4.15 -20.75
N ILE A 78 0.03 3.99 -19.44
CA ILE A 78 0.99 2.98 -18.96
C ILE A 78 0.48 1.57 -19.26
N ASN A 79 -0.80 1.28 -18.98
CA ASN A 79 -1.32 -0.06 -19.14
C ASN A 79 -1.34 -0.49 -20.61
N ARG A 80 -1.58 0.41 -21.58
CA ARG A 80 -1.45 0.09 -23.01
C ARG A 80 -0.05 -0.36 -23.39
N CYS A 81 1.00 0.16 -22.77
CA CYS A 81 2.37 -0.28 -23.01
C CYS A 81 2.60 -1.69 -22.46
N TRP A 82 2.36 -1.91 -21.16
CA TRP A 82 2.76 -3.18 -20.51
C TRP A 82 1.71 -4.30 -20.56
N LEU A 83 0.45 -3.99 -20.85
CA LEU A 83 -0.61 -5.00 -20.98
C LEU A 83 -0.99 -5.27 -22.42
N GLU A 84 -1.07 -4.30 -23.34
CA GLU A 84 -1.51 -4.62 -24.70
C GLU A 84 -0.38 -5.16 -25.58
N LEU A 85 0.86 -4.71 -25.37
CA LEU A 85 2.01 -5.11 -26.18
C LEU A 85 2.62 -6.44 -25.72
N ALA A 86 3.18 -7.17 -26.66
CA ALA A 86 3.98 -8.38 -26.48
C ALA A 86 5.39 -8.20 -27.08
N PRO A 87 6.36 -9.09 -26.76
CA PRO A 87 7.72 -9.00 -27.31
C PRO A 87 7.75 -8.91 -28.85
N GLU A 88 6.84 -9.60 -29.53
CA GLU A 88 6.74 -9.63 -30.99
C GLU A 88 6.37 -8.25 -31.58
N ASP A 89 5.61 -7.43 -30.84
CA ASP A 89 5.28 -6.06 -31.26
C ASP A 89 6.52 -5.17 -31.26
N LEU A 90 7.44 -5.37 -30.30
CA LEU A 90 8.71 -4.65 -30.26
C LEU A 90 9.61 -5.07 -31.42
N GLU A 91 9.71 -6.36 -31.69
CA GLU A 91 10.47 -6.86 -32.84
C GLU A 91 9.91 -6.31 -34.16
N HIS A 92 8.59 -6.31 -34.33
CA HIS A 92 7.95 -5.78 -35.53
C HIS A 92 8.18 -4.26 -35.69
N ALA A 93 8.04 -3.49 -34.61
CA ALA A 93 8.12 -2.04 -34.67
C ALA A 93 9.57 -1.51 -34.78
N PHE A 94 10.53 -2.20 -34.18
CA PHE A 94 11.94 -1.75 -34.09
C PHE A 94 12.91 -2.62 -34.90
N GLY A 95 12.47 -3.76 -35.42
CA GLY A 95 13.23 -4.65 -36.31
C GLY A 95 14.18 -5.61 -35.59
N SER A 96 14.90 -5.16 -34.55
CA SER A 96 15.76 -6.03 -33.73
C SER A 96 15.99 -5.45 -32.33
N GLU A 97 16.43 -6.30 -31.39
CA GLU A 97 16.81 -5.87 -30.04
C GLU A 97 17.95 -4.84 -30.05
N ALA A 98 18.93 -5.01 -30.95
CA ALA A 98 20.05 -4.07 -31.10
C ALA A 98 19.57 -2.70 -31.58
N GLU A 99 18.65 -2.66 -32.55
CA GLU A 99 18.07 -1.42 -33.05
C GLU A 99 17.18 -0.75 -32.01
N LEU A 100 16.37 -1.52 -31.28
CA LEU A 100 15.59 -1.05 -30.14
C LEU A 100 16.48 -0.38 -29.09
N ALA A 101 17.57 -1.04 -28.67
CA ALA A 101 18.53 -0.49 -27.72
C ALA A 101 19.20 0.79 -28.25
N ARG A 102 19.56 0.83 -29.54
CA ARG A 102 20.12 2.02 -30.19
C ARG A 102 19.15 3.19 -30.17
N VAL A 103 17.87 2.96 -30.49
CA VAL A 103 16.84 4.01 -30.46
C VAL A 103 16.64 4.52 -29.03
N PHE A 104 16.57 3.66 -28.02
CA PHE A 104 16.48 4.10 -26.63
C PHE A 104 17.70 4.91 -26.18
N SER A 105 18.91 4.49 -26.59
CA SER A 105 20.15 5.26 -26.34
C SER A 105 20.10 6.65 -26.97
N ASP A 106 19.60 6.77 -28.20
CA ASP A 106 19.40 8.05 -28.89
C ASP A 106 18.37 8.95 -28.17
N TRP A 107 17.28 8.38 -27.66
CA TRP A 107 16.34 9.13 -26.85
C TRP A 107 16.96 9.61 -25.53
N ASN A 108 17.68 8.74 -24.83
CA ASN A 108 18.34 9.06 -23.56
C ASN A 108 19.51 10.05 -23.71
N ALA A 109 20.07 10.18 -24.92
CA ALA A 109 21.08 11.18 -25.24
C ALA A 109 20.54 12.62 -25.23
N MET A 110 19.21 12.83 -25.26
CA MET A 110 18.59 14.16 -25.08
C MET A 110 18.75 14.71 -23.67
N HIS A 111 19.10 13.87 -22.69
CA HIS A 111 19.26 14.33 -21.32
C HIS A 111 20.53 15.19 -21.20
N SER A 112 20.42 16.36 -20.57
CA SER A 112 21.52 17.31 -20.39
C SER A 112 22.78 16.75 -19.71
N GLN A 113 22.64 15.68 -18.91
CA GLN A 113 23.72 15.00 -18.20
C GLN A 113 24.38 13.90 -19.05
N ALA A 114 23.82 13.55 -20.22
CA ALA A 114 24.37 12.56 -21.15
C ALA A 114 25.50 13.12 -22.03
N GLY A 115 25.87 14.40 -21.88
CA GLY A 115 26.98 15.04 -22.57
C GLY A 115 26.63 15.69 -23.91
N ASN A 116 25.46 15.37 -24.49
CA ASN A 116 24.95 16.02 -25.70
C ASN A 116 23.99 17.16 -25.32
N ARG A 117 24.24 18.38 -25.80
CA ARG A 117 23.53 19.61 -25.39
C ARG A 117 22.40 20.04 -26.32
N ASP A 118 22.03 19.23 -27.30
CA ASP A 118 21.01 19.59 -28.29
C ASP A 118 19.58 19.43 -27.72
N ILE A 119 19.33 20.19 -26.66
CA ILE A 119 18.05 20.37 -25.98
C ILE A 119 17.30 21.56 -26.59
N ASP A 120 18.05 22.45 -27.25
CA ASP A 120 17.57 23.67 -27.89
C ASP A 120 17.02 23.31 -29.28
N GLY A 121 15.71 23.11 -29.40
CA GLY A 121 15.11 22.86 -30.72
C GLY A 121 13.84 22.01 -30.75
N ARG A 122 13.34 21.51 -29.62
CA ARG A 122 12.15 20.64 -29.57
C ARG A 122 11.00 21.27 -28.81
N GLY A 123 10.62 22.51 -29.10
CA GLY A 123 9.43 23.18 -28.53
C GLY A 123 9.64 23.91 -27.20
N GLU A 124 8.63 24.67 -26.76
CA GLU A 124 8.70 25.42 -25.48
C GLU A 124 8.72 24.47 -24.27
N PRO A 125 9.61 24.68 -23.28
CA PRO A 125 9.64 23.88 -22.07
C PRO A 125 8.37 24.09 -21.24
N TYR A 126 7.76 22.99 -20.79
CA TYR A 126 6.51 23.01 -20.06
C TYR A 126 6.69 22.52 -18.62
N LEU A 127 7.16 21.29 -18.40
CA LEU A 127 7.46 20.76 -17.07
C LEU A 127 8.57 21.54 -16.40
N ALA A 128 9.64 21.88 -17.14
CA ALA A 128 10.74 22.68 -16.61
C ALA A 128 10.27 24.08 -16.19
N ARG A 129 9.27 24.64 -16.89
CA ARG A 129 8.69 25.95 -16.57
C ARG A 129 7.74 25.91 -15.37
N TRP A 130 6.86 24.91 -15.30
CA TRP A 130 5.73 24.95 -14.37
C TRP A 130 5.91 24.07 -13.12
N TYR A 131 6.77 23.05 -13.18
CA TYR A 131 6.89 22.00 -12.15
C TYR A 131 8.31 21.73 -11.65
N ALA A 132 9.30 22.49 -12.12
CA ALA A 132 10.71 22.38 -11.70
C ALA A 132 11.29 23.76 -11.35
N PRO A 133 12.40 23.83 -10.60
CA PRO A 133 13.14 25.06 -10.42
C PRO A 133 13.95 25.39 -11.68
N ALA A 134 14.30 26.66 -11.86
CA ALA A 134 15.21 27.09 -12.93
C ALA A 134 16.60 26.46 -12.79
N VAL A 135 17.09 26.27 -11.57
CA VAL A 135 18.38 25.65 -11.27
C VAL A 135 18.24 24.70 -10.07
N THR A 136 18.53 23.42 -10.28
CA THR A 136 18.41 22.36 -9.25
C THR A 136 19.22 22.65 -7.98
N GLY A 137 20.43 23.21 -8.13
CA GLY A 137 21.33 23.51 -7.01
C GLY A 137 20.96 24.77 -6.21
N ALA A 138 20.06 25.62 -6.73
CA ALA A 138 19.69 26.88 -6.10
C ALA A 138 18.19 27.22 -6.31
N PRO A 139 17.27 26.37 -5.81
CA PRO A 139 15.84 26.57 -6.03
C PRO A 139 15.27 27.68 -5.13
N ASP A 140 14.36 28.49 -5.67
CA ASP A 140 13.51 29.39 -4.88
C ASP A 140 12.32 28.63 -4.29
N LEU A 141 12.48 28.22 -3.03
CA LEU A 141 11.50 27.40 -2.31
C LEU A 141 10.12 28.07 -2.09
N ASN A 142 9.99 29.37 -2.32
CA ASN A 142 8.72 30.09 -2.16
C ASN A 142 8.00 30.32 -3.49
N ARG A 143 8.75 30.48 -4.58
CA ARG A 143 8.21 30.87 -5.89
C ARG A 143 8.21 29.73 -6.92
N GLU A 144 8.98 28.69 -6.69
CA GLU A 144 9.12 27.57 -7.62
C GLU A 144 8.48 26.29 -7.10
N ARG A 145 8.05 25.44 -8.04
CA ARG A 145 7.64 24.07 -7.76
C ARG A 145 8.84 23.16 -7.91
N LEU A 146 9.01 22.25 -6.95
CA LEU A 146 10.13 21.32 -6.94
C LEU A 146 9.60 19.91 -7.09
N PHE A 147 8.76 19.63 -8.09
CA PHE A 147 8.36 18.24 -8.38
C PHE A 147 9.48 17.47 -9.08
N TYR A 148 10.29 18.16 -9.87
CA TYR A 148 11.41 17.59 -10.61
C TYR A 148 12.67 18.45 -10.43
N THR A 149 13.82 17.85 -10.71
CA THR A 149 15.05 18.61 -10.97
C THR A 149 14.91 19.34 -12.32
N ALA A 150 15.66 20.43 -12.50
CA ALA A 150 15.69 21.17 -13.76
C ALA A 150 16.08 20.27 -14.93
N GLU A 151 17.08 19.39 -14.71
CA GLU A 151 17.60 18.48 -15.72
C GLU A 151 16.58 17.42 -16.13
N ASN A 152 15.93 16.75 -15.16
CA ASN A 152 14.92 15.71 -15.45
C ASN A 152 13.67 16.33 -16.09
N ALA A 153 13.23 17.51 -15.64
CA ALA A 153 12.08 18.18 -16.23
C ALA A 153 12.31 18.56 -17.69
N THR A 154 13.50 19.10 -17.98
CA THR A 154 13.92 19.46 -19.34
C THR A 154 14.02 18.23 -20.25
N PHE A 155 14.54 17.11 -19.73
CA PHE A 155 14.59 15.85 -20.46
C PHE A 155 13.17 15.33 -20.78
N LEU A 156 12.26 15.34 -19.80
CA LEU A 156 10.88 14.90 -20.00
C LEU A 156 10.14 15.79 -21.02
N ASP A 157 10.38 17.11 -21.00
CA ASP A 157 9.87 18.04 -22.03
C ASP A 157 10.37 17.65 -23.42
N ALA A 158 11.70 17.47 -23.58
CA ALA A 158 12.30 17.09 -24.86
C ALA A 158 11.79 15.74 -25.38
N ALA A 159 11.65 14.75 -24.49
CA ALA A 159 11.12 13.43 -24.82
C ALA A 159 9.65 13.50 -25.26
N ARG A 160 8.81 14.24 -24.54
CA ARG A 160 7.41 14.43 -24.96
C ARG A 160 7.29 15.20 -26.25
N ASN A 161 8.05 16.27 -26.45
CA ASN A 161 7.97 17.04 -27.68
C ASN A 161 8.44 16.23 -28.90
N ARG A 162 9.48 15.41 -28.74
CA ARG A 162 9.88 14.42 -29.74
C ARG A 162 8.76 13.43 -30.05
N LEU A 163 8.10 12.90 -29.01
CA LEU A 163 6.99 11.97 -29.15
C LEU A 163 5.82 12.58 -29.96
N GLU A 164 5.47 13.84 -29.74
CA GLU A 164 4.46 14.53 -30.57
C GLU A 164 4.94 14.77 -32.00
N ALA A 165 6.21 15.13 -32.20
CA ALA A 165 6.73 15.41 -33.54
C ALA A 165 6.83 14.14 -34.40
N GLU A 166 7.30 13.03 -33.83
CA GLU A 166 7.53 11.78 -34.55
C GLU A 166 6.27 10.90 -34.62
N PHE A 167 5.39 10.96 -33.60
CA PHE A 167 4.25 10.05 -33.46
C PHE A 167 2.98 10.74 -32.92
N PRO A 168 2.43 11.81 -33.54
CA PRO A 168 1.38 12.64 -32.94
C PRO A 168 0.08 11.87 -32.63
N LEU A 169 -0.58 11.33 -33.65
CA LEU A 169 -1.85 10.58 -33.55
C LEU A 169 -1.82 9.40 -34.53
N PRO A 170 -0.98 8.39 -34.27
CA PRO A 170 -0.82 7.27 -35.19
C PRO A 170 -2.09 6.43 -35.28
N GLU A 171 -2.29 5.80 -36.44
CA GLU A 171 -3.39 4.84 -36.62
C GLU A 171 -3.23 3.67 -35.63
N PRO A 172 -4.30 3.26 -34.92
CA PRO A 172 -4.24 2.16 -33.96
C PRO A 172 -3.69 0.88 -34.59
N GLY A 173 -2.70 0.26 -33.92
CA GLY A 173 -2.04 -0.97 -34.38
C GLY A 173 -0.92 -0.76 -35.41
N SER A 174 -0.70 0.46 -35.90
CA SER A 174 0.45 0.76 -36.76
C SER A 174 1.78 0.67 -35.98
N VAL A 175 2.90 0.51 -36.70
CA VAL A 175 4.26 0.60 -36.12
C VAL A 175 4.46 1.90 -35.34
N ALA A 176 3.89 3.01 -35.83
CA ALA A 176 3.95 4.30 -35.14
C ALA A 176 3.16 4.32 -33.83
N ASP A 177 2.02 3.63 -33.76
CA ASP A 177 1.23 3.48 -32.53
C ASP A 177 1.96 2.63 -31.49
N VAL A 178 2.58 1.51 -31.88
CA VAL A 178 3.42 0.71 -30.99
C VAL A 178 4.55 1.57 -30.41
N LYS A 179 5.30 2.29 -31.26
CA LYS A 179 6.38 3.19 -30.81
C LYS A 179 5.86 4.26 -29.86
N ARG A 180 4.71 4.87 -30.16
CA ARG A 180 4.10 5.90 -29.30
C ARG A 180 3.78 5.34 -27.91
N ARG A 181 3.14 4.16 -27.83
CA ARG A 181 2.80 3.50 -26.56
C ARG A 181 4.04 3.18 -25.74
N VAL A 182 5.08 2.67 -26.38
CA VAL A 182 6.37 2.34 -25.75
C VAL A 182 7.00 3.59 -25.13
N PHE A 183 7.19 4.66 -25.91
CA PHE A 183 7.83 5.87 -25.41
C PHE A 183 6.97 6.64 -24.41
N LEU A 184 5.65 6.73 -24.62
CA LEU A 184 4.76 7.38 -23.65
C LEU A 184 4.77 6.64 -22.31
N GLY A 185 4.71 5.31 -22.33
CA GLY A 185 4.81 4.48 -21.13
C GLY A 185 6.13 4.71 -20.40
N ALA A 186 7.26 4.67 -21.11
CA ALA A 186 8.58 4.90 -20.55
C ALA A 186 8.73 6.32 -19.94
N ILE A 187 8.24 7.36 -20.64
CA ILE A 187 8.25 8.74 -20.13
C ILE A 187 7.45 8.86 -18.82
N LEU A 188 6.25 8.26 -18.77
CA LEU A 188 5.41 8.29 -17.57
C LEU A 188 6.04 7.53 -16.39
N LEU A 189 6.72 6.43 -16.67
CA LEU A 189 7.45 5.67 -15.66
C LEU A 189 8.54 6.54 -15.03
N GLU A 190 9.40 7.14 -15.86
CA GLU A 190 10.50 8.01 -15.40
C GLU A 190 9.97 9.26 -14.68
N ALA A 191 8.91 9.88 -15.20
CA ALA A 191 8.25 11.02 -14.56
C ALA A 191 7.65 10.67 -13.20
N ALA A 192 7.20 9.43 -12.99
CA ALA A 192 6.71 8.99 -11.69
C ALA A 192 7.87 8.66 -10.73
N VAL A 193 8.89 7.95 -11.23
CA VAL A 193 10.05 7.48 -10.46
C VAL A 193 10.93 8.62 -10.01
N HIS A 194 11.16 9.67 -10.80
CA HIS A 194 12.08 10.77 -10.45
C HIS A 194 11.39 11.98 -9.82
N SER A 195 10.14 11.81 -9.33
CA SER A 195 9.39 12.88 -8.67
C SER A 195 9.84 13.11 -7.21
N ASN A 196 9.96 14.38 -6.80
CA ASN A 196 10.25 14.81 -5.43
C ASN A 196 8.99 14.79 -4.56
N THR A 197 8.35 13.63 -4.46
CA THR A 197 7.10 13.43 -3.73
C THR A 197 7.19 12.22 -2.79
N SER A 198 6.24 12.12 -1.86
CA SER A 198 6.02 10.92 -1.04
C SER A 198 5.07 9.90 -1.70
N GLY A 199 5.01 9.88 -3.04
CA GLY A 199 4.20 8.93 -3.82
C GLY A 199 2.91 9.50 -4.43
N VAL A 200 2.61 10.78 -4.22
CA VAL A 200 1.52 11.52 -4.88
C VAL A 200 1.96 12.95 -5.23
N PHE A 201 1.46 13.48 -6.34
CA PHE A 201 1.76 14.80 -6.90
C PHE A 201 0.94 15.94 -6.28
N LYS A 202 0.18 15.69 -5.21
CA LYS A 202 -0.56 16.76 -4.50
C LYS A 202 0.35 17.67 -3.67
N ALA A 203 1.58 17.24 -3.40
CA ALA A 203 2.61 18.01 -2.74
C ALA A 203 3.99 17.49 -3.12
N TYR A 204 5.00 18.34 -3.00
CA TYR A 204 6.41 17.98 -3.14
C TYR A 204 7.15 18.31 -1.83
N HIS A 205 8.30 17.69 -1.63
CA HIS A 205 9.13 17.99 -0.47
C HIS A 205 9.68 19.43 -0.56
N ARG A 206 9.78 20.11 0.59
CA ARG A 206 10.43 21.42 0.67
C ARG A 206 11.95 21.24 0.50
N GLY A 207 12.46 21.55 -0.68
CA GLY A 207 13.77 21.08 -1.14
C GLY A 207 13.70 19.60 -1.56
N PHE A 208 14.71 19.13 -2.29
CA PHE A 208 14.76 17.74 -2.73
C PHE A 208 14.95 16.78 -1.54
N GLY A 209 14.01 15.84 -1.35
CA GLY A 209 13.99 14.89 -0.23
C GLY A 209 13.65 15.50 1.13
N GLY A 210 13.30 16.78 1.20
CA GLY A 210 12.94 17.46 2.45
C GLY A 210 14.10 17.52 3.46
N HIS A 211 13.78 17.77 4.73
CA HIS A 211 14.79 17.92 5.80
C HIS A 211 15.54 16.60 6.07
N GLY A 212 14.88 15.46 5.86
CA GLY A 212 15.45 14.13 6.05
C GLY A 212 16.28 13.61 4.87
N LYS A 213 16.28 14.32 3.73
CA LYS A 213 16.87 13.83 2.46
C LYS A 213 16.31 12.47 2.03
N ASP A 214 15.02 12.27 2.25
CA ASP A 214 14.32 11.04 1.95
C ASP A 214 14.34 10.76 0.45
N ALA A 215 14.69 9.51 0.08
CA ALA A 215 14.76 9.06 -1.32
C ALA A 215 15.59 9.96 -2.26
N LEU A 216 16.54 10.73 -1.73
CA LEU A 216 17.30 11.72 -2.49
C LEU A 216 18.05 11.11 -3.68
N GLN A 217 18.60 9.90 -3.51
CA GLN A 217 19.26 9.16 -4.60
C GLN A 217 18.33 8.96 -5.80
N ARG A 218 17.08 8.55 -5.56
CA ARG A 218 16.07 8.39 -6.62
C ARG A 218 15.67 9.73 -7.23
N ILE A 219 15.42 10.74 -6.40
CA ILE A 219 14.92 12.05 -6.85
C ILE A 219 15.96 12.78 -7.73
N LEU A 220 17.24 12.70 -7.36
CA LEU A 220 18.33 13.36 -8.09
C LEU A 220 18.96 12.48 -9.18
N ALA A 221 18.63 11.19 -9.22
CA ALA A 221 19.10 10.33 -10.29
C ALA A 221 18.62 10.86 -11.64
N LYS A 222 19.50 10.72 -12.63
CA LYS A 222 19.23 11.00 -14.03
C LYS A 222 18.05 10.12 -14.48
N ALA A 223 17.03 10.73 -15.08
CA ALA A 223 15.96 9.99 -15.72
C ALA A 223 16.50 9.29 -16.98
N GLU A 224 16.16 8.02 -17.17
CA GLU A 224 16.65 7.22 -18.28
C GLU A 224 15.56 6.26 -18.75
N LEU A 225 15.05 6.45 -19.97
CA LEU A 225 13.99 5.60 -20.52
C LEU A 225 14.52 4.17 -20.63
N GLU A 226 13.79 3.23 -20.04
CA GLU A 226 14.07 1.80 -20.13
C GLU A 226 13.17 1.13 -21.17
N VAL A 227 13.71 0.14 -21.88
CA VAL A 227 12.93 -0.74 -22.76
C VAL A 227 11.88 -1.48 -21.92
N PRO A 228 10.59 -1.50 -22.33
CA PRO A 228 9.56 -2.18 -21.56
C PRO A 228 9.80 -3.69 -21.49
N VAL A 229 9.75 -4.23 -20.27
CA VAL A 229 9.72 -5.67 -20.03
C VAL A 229 8.31 -6.15 -20.33
N LEU A 230 8.17 -7.01 -21.34
CA LEU A 230 6.89 -7.57 -21.79
C LEU A 230 6.88 -9.10 -21.66
N VAL A 231 5.69 -9.70 -21.66
CA VAL A 231 5.51 -11.15 -21.64
C VAL A 231 4.61 -11.59 -22.80
N PRO A 232 4.87 -12.76 -23.40
CA PRO A 232 3.95 -13.35 -24.37
C PRO A 232 2.66 -13.79 -23.67
N GLY A 233 1.57 -13.91 -24.42
CA GLY A 233 0.30 -14.42 -23.90
C GLY A 233 -0.91 -13.87 -24.65
N PRO A 234 -2.14 -14.20 -24.20
CA PRO A 234 -3.35 -13.66 -24.78
C PRO A 234 -3.34 -12.13 -24.76
N THR A 235 -3.79 -11.52 -25.85
CA THR A 235 -3.92 -10.06 -25.96
C THR A 235 -4.82 -9.54 -24.86
N ALA A 236 -4.30 -8.63 -24.04
CA ALA A 236 -5.09 -7.87 -23.08
C ALA A 236 -5.69 -6.63 -23.76
N ARG A 237 -6.73 -6.07 -23.16
CA ARG A 237 -7.34 -4.81 -23.60
C ARG A 237 -7.38 -3.81 -22.45
N VAL A 238 -7.08 -2.55 -22.76
CA VAL A 238 -7.06 -1.46 -21.79
C VAL A 238 -8.13 -0.43 -22.16
N HIS A 239 -8.93 -0.05 -21.17
CA HIS A 239 -10.05 0.87 -21.32
C HIS A 239 -9.89 2.08 -20.40
N ARG A 240 -10.53 3.18 -20.79
CA ARG A 240 -10.67 4.37 -19.95
C ARG A 240 -12.12 4.78 -19.78
N MET A 241 -12.80 4.11 -18.85
CA MET A 241 -14.23 4.26 -18.58
C MET A 241 -14.47 4.40 -17.07
N ASP A 242 -15.64 4.93 -16.70
CA ASP A 242 -16.17 4.73 -15.35
C ASP A 242 -16.24 3.22 -15.06
N ALA A 243 -15.87 2.80 -13.84
CA ALA A 243 -15.74 1.39 -13.50
C ALA A 243 -17.08 0.63 -13.54
N ILE A 244 -18.19 1.29 -13.21
CA ILE A 244 -19.53 0.70 -13.24
C ILE A 244 -19.94 0.48 -14.70
N ASP A 245 -19.75 1.51 -15.54
CA ASP A 245 -19.97 1.37 -16.99
C ASP A 245 -19.03 0.35 -17.62
N PHE A 246 -17.84 0.16 -17.05
CA PHE A 246 -16.90 -0.84 -17.51
C PHE A 246 -17.39 -2.27 -17.23
N VAL A 247 -17.91 -2.58 -16.05
CA VAL A 247 -18.32 -3.96 -15.74
C VAL A 247 -19.66 -4.34 -16.38
N ARG A 248 -20.52 -3.35 -16.69
CA ARG A 248 -21.83 -3.58 -17.33
C ARG A 248 -21.70 -4.35 -18.64
N SER A 249 -22.46 -5.44 -18.75
CA SER A 249 -22.51 -6.31 -19.94
C SER A 249 -21.17 -6.95 -20.34
N ARG A 250 -20.23 -7.11 -19.38
CA ARG A 250 -18.96 -7.82 -19.59
C ARG A 250 -18.89 -9.06 -18.70
N PRO A 251 -19.43 -10.22 -19.16
CA PRO A 251 -19.33 -11.47 -18.42
C PRO A 251 -17.88 -11.90 -18.21
N ALA A 252 -17.53 -12.32 -17.01
CA ALA A 252 -16.15 -12.71 -16.67
C ALA A 252 -16.07 -13.94 -15.76
N ASP A 253 -14.89 -14.55 -15.71
CA ASP A 253 -14.64 -15.66 -14.79
C ASP A 253 -14.19 -15.13 -13.44
N ILE A 254 -13.34 -14.09 -13.46
CA ILE A 254 -12.81 -13.43 -12.26
C ILE A 254 -12.85 -11.91 -12.49
N VAL A 255 -13.44 -11.18 -11.55
CA VAL A 255 -13.32 -9.72 -11.47
C VAL A 255 -12.54 -9.37 -10.22
N TYR A 256 -11.43 -8.66 -10.39
CA TYR A 256 -10.65 -8.12 -9.28
C TYR A 256 -10.99 -6.65 -9.07
N LEU A 257 -11.32 -6.28 -7.84
CA LEU A 257 -11.70 -4.94 -7.44
C LEU A 257 -10.73 -4.38 -6.40
N ASP A 258 -10.19 -3.20 -6.72
CA ASP A 258 -9.42 -2.37 -5.79
C ASP A 258 -9.91 -0.90 -5.87
N PRO A 259 -11.18 -0.63 -5.54
CA PRO A 259 -11.73 0.72 -5.66
C PRO A 259 -11.07 1.66 -4.64
N PRO A 260 -11.04 2.97 -4.93
CA PRO A 260 -10.60 3.97 -3.95
C PRO A 260 -11.40 3.84 -2.65
N TYR A 261 -10.70 3.71 -1.52
CA TYR A 261 -11.33 3.46 -0.22
C TYR A 261 -11.40 4.69 0.69
N ASN A 262 -10.78 5.81 0.32
CA ASN A 262 -10.73 7.03 1.14
C ASN A 262 -10.82 8.31 0.29
N GLN A 263 -10.60 9.48 0.90
CA GLN A 263 -10.76 10.79 0.24
C GLN A 263 -9.73 11.13 -0.85
N HIS A 264 -8.83 10.21 -1.19
CA HIS A 264 -7.76 10.45 -2.14
C HIS A 264 -8.23 10.35 -3.60
N GLN A 265 -8.57 11.50 -4.18
CA GLN A 265 -8.92 11.65 -5.59
C GLN A 265 -7.68 11.48 -6.49
N TYR A 266 -7.63 10.41 -7.28
CA TYR A 266 -6.49 10.03 -8.11
C TYR A 266 -6.16 11.07 -9.19
N GLY A 267 -7.16 11.63 -9.88
CA GLY A 267 -6.93 12.71 -10.85
C GLY A 267 -6.23 13.94 -10.29
N SER A 268 -6.43 14.26 -9.00
CA SER A 268 -5.69 15.33 -8.32
C SER A 268 -4.31 14.89 -7.81
N ASN A 269 -4.22 13.65 -7.33
CA ASN A 269 -3.00 13.07 -6.77
C ASN A 269 -1.97 12.69 -7.83
N TYR A 270 -2.37 12.48 -9.08
CA TYR A 270 -1.49 12.11 -10.19
C TYR A 270 -1.63 13.07 -11.38
N HIS A 271 -2.07 14.29 -11.09
CA HIS A 271 -2.40 15.28 -12.13
C HIS A 271 -1.24 15.58 -13.09
N ILE A 272 0.01 15.56 -12.62
CA ILE A 272 1.18 15.80 -13.49
C ILE A 272 1.30 14.69 -14.54
N LEU A 273 1.03 13.43 -14.20
CA LEU A 273 1.06 12.33 -15.17
C LEU A 273 -0.05 12.50 -16.22
N ASN A 274 -1.24 12.94 -15.82
CA ASN A 274 -2.30 13.30 -16.77
C ASN A 274 -1.92 14.50 -17.65
N THR A 275 -1.22 15.48 -17.10
CA THR A 275 -0.68 16.61 -17.87
C THR A 275 0.35 16.13 -18.89
N ILE A 276 1.20 15.15 -18.54
CA ILE A 276 2.17 14.53 -19.48
C ILE A 276 1.45 13.81 -20.61
N VAL A 277 0.40 13.04 -20.31
CA VAL A 277 -0.39 12.34 -21.34
C VAL A 277 -1.08 13.34 -22.26
N ARG A 278 -1.78 14.33 -21.71
CA ARG A 278 -2.58 15.28 -22.49
C ARG A 278 -1.72 16.24 -23.30
N TRP A 279 -0.65 16.75 -22.70
CA TRP A 279 0.37 17.61 -23.32
C TRP A 279 -0.18 18.76 -24.17
N ASP A 280 -1.21 19.42 -23.66
CA ASP A 280 -1.93 20.49 -24.36
C ASP A 280 -1.31 21.88 -24.15
N GLY A 281 -0.20 21.97 -23.42
CA GLY A 281 0.48 23.25 -23.14
C GLY A 281 -0.32 24.22 -22.27
N ALA A 282 -1.42 23.78 -21.64
CA ALA A 282 -2.28 24.65 -20.85
C ALA A 282 -1.52 25.30 -19.68
N PRO A 283 -1.44 26.63 -19.57
CA PRO A 283 -0.60 27.28 -18.57
C PRO A 283 -1.05 26.99 -17.13
N VAL A 284 -0.09 26.88 -16.22
CA VAL A 284 -0.32 26.66 -14.78
C VAL A 284 -0.04 27.96 -14.03
N SER A 285 -0.98 28.48 -13.23
CA SER A 285 -0.77 29.74 -12.49
C SER A 285 0.52 29.72 -11.65
N LEU A 286 1.32 30.78 -11.75
CA LEU A 286 2.48 31.10 -10.89
C LEU A 286 2.18 32.31 -9.99
N ASP A 287 0.90 32.62 -9.80
CA ASP A 287 0.48 33.77 -9.02
C ASP A 287 0.95 33.63 -7.56
N LEU A 288 1.46 34.74 -7.04
CA LEU A 288 1.97 34.83 -5.67
C LEU A 288 0.93 35.48 -4.76
N GLY A 289 0.82 34.97 -3.53
CA GLY A 289 0.07 35.62 -2.47
C GLY A 289 0.83 36.82 -1.90
N GLU A 290 0.19 37.55 -0.99
CA GLU A 290 0.79 38.68 -0.27
C GLU A 290 2.08 38.30 0.49
N ASP A 291 2.21 37.02 0.86
CA ASP A 291 3.38 36.46 1.53
C ASP A 291 4.53 36.09 0.57
N GLY A 292 4.40 36.39 -0.73
CA GLY A 292 5.38 36.10 -1.77
C GLY A 292 5.45 34.63 -2.18
N ARG A 293 4.50 33.80 -1.77
CA ARG A 293 4.48 32.35 -2.06
C ARG A 293 3.45 32.01 -3.13
N LEU A 294 3.68 30.92 -3.85
CA LEU A 294 2.71 30.39 -4.82
C LEU A 294 1.32 30.17 -4.18
N LEU A 295 0.29 30.81 -4.73
CA LEU A 295 -1.11 30.59 -4.36
C LEU A 295 -1.52 29.13 -4.62
N ARG A 296 -1.12 28.60 -5.78
CA ARG A 296 -1.41 27.21 -6.19
C ARG A 296 -0.15 26.35 -6.10
N LYS A 297 0.30 26.02 -4.89
CA LYS A 297 1.56 25.27 -4.65
C LYS A 297 1.73 24.04 -5.55
N ALA A 298 0.72 23.18 -5.64
CA ALA A 298 0.82 21.95 -6.42
C ALA A 298 0.52 22.11 -7.93
N GLY A 299 -0.04 23.24 -8.37
CA GLY A 299 -0.32 23.46 -9.80
C GLY A 299 -1.35 22.49 -10.40
N ILE A 300 -2.33 22.04 -9.62
CA ILE A 300 -3.33 21.05 -10.04
C ILE A 300 -4.31 21.69 -11.04
N PRO A 301 -4.43 21.18 -12.29
CA PRO A 301 -5.37 21.71 -13.27
C PRO A 301 -6.83 21.38 -12.93
N GLU A 302 -7.76 22.31 -13.12
CA GLU A 302 -9.20 22.11 -12.81
C GLU A 302 -9.83 20.88 -13.51
N SER A 303 -9.26 20.45 -14.63
CA SER A 303 -9.68 19.25 -15.37
C SER A 303 -9.68 17.98 -14.52
N TRP A 304 -8.95 17.92 -13.39
CA TRP A 304 -8.98 16.77 -12.49
C TRP A 304 -10.40 16.46 -11.99
N LYS A 305 -11.29 17.45 -11.94
CA LYS A 305 -12.68 17.28 -11.50
C LYS A 305 -13.52 16.42 -12.45
N LEU A 306 -13.08 16.22 -13.70
CA LEU A 306 -13.75 15.39 -14.69
C LEU A 306 -13.76 13.90 -14.30
N THR A 307 -12.76 13.45 -13.54
CA THR A 307 -12.63 12.07 -13.03
C THR A 307 -12.84 12.01 -11.52
N ARG A 308 -13.67 12.91 -10.97
CA ARG A 308 -13.95 12.96 -9.54
C ARG A 308 -14.79 11.75 -9.12
N SER A 309 -14.12 10.78 -8.49
CA SER A 309 -14.71 9.50 -8.15
C SER A 309 -15.69 9.59 -6.95
N PRO A 310 -16.89 8.98 -7.05
CA PRO A 310 -17.84 8.88 -5.94
C PRO A 310 -17.32 7.94 -4.85
N PHE A 311 -16.51 6.94 -5.19
CA PHE A 311 -15.86 6.04 -4.23
C PHE A 311 -14.98 6.79 -3.21
N CYS A 312 -14.43 7.94 -3.60
CA CYS A 312 -13.62 8.78 -2.72
C CYS A 312 -14.45 9.70 -1.79
N ARG A 313 -15.79 9.73 -1.91
CA ARG A 313 -16.66 10.61 -1.13
C ARG A 313 -17.43 9.78 -0.11
N ARG A 314 -17.16 10.01 1.18
CA ARG A 314 -17.79 9.23 2.27
C ARG A 314 -19.32 9.09 2.16
N PRO A 315 -20.10 10.13 1.81
CA PRO A 315 -21.56 10.00 1.67
C PRO A 315 -22.02 9.19 0.45
N GLU A 316 -21.17 9.00 -0.56
CA GLU A 316 -21.50 8.33 -1.83
C GLU A 316 -20.84 6.95 -1.96
N ALA A 317 -19.78 6.68 -1.20
CA ALA A 317 -18.95 5.50 -1.37
C ALA A 317 -19.72 4.18 -1.25
N GLU A 318 -20.61 4.07 -0.26
CA GLU A 318 -21.41 2.84 -0.07
C GLU A 318 -22.34 2.57 -1.25
N ASN A 319 -23.05 3.59 -1.73
CA ASN A 319 -23.95 3.45 -2.88
C ASN A 319 -23.17 3.10 -4.15
N ALA A 320 -22.03 3.76 -4.38
CA ALA A 320 -21.18 3.48 -5.54
C ALA A 320 -20.61 2.05 -5.52
N ILE A 321 -20.21 1.55 -4.34
CA ILE A 321 -19.74 0.16 -4.18
C ILE A 321 -20.89 -0.82 -4.42
N THR A 322 -22.07 -0.56 -3.87
CA THR A 322 -23.24 -1.42 -4.07
C THR A 322 -23.61 -1.51 -5.55
N GLU A 323 -23.73 -0.36 -6.24
CA GLU A 323 -24.04 -0.31 -7.67
C GLU A 323 -22.99 -1.03 -8.53
N LEU A 324 -21.70 -0.87 -8.19
CA LEU A 324 -20.62 -1.58 -8.85
C LEU A 324 -20.77 -3.10 -8.70
N ILE A 325 -20.97 -3.58 -7.46
CA ILE A 325 -21.08 -5.00 -7.15
C ILE A 325 -22.31 -5.64 -7.83
N ASP A 326 -23.43 -4.91 -7.88
CA ASP A 326 -24.66 -5.36 -8.54
C ASP A 326 -24.52 -5.40 -10.07
N SER A 327 -23.69 -4.53 -10.63
CA SER A 327 -23.46 -4.44 -12.09
C SER A 327 -22.52 -5.53 -12.61
N ILE A 328 -21.84 -6.29 -11.75
CA ILE A 328 -20.90 -7.33 -12.15
C ILE A 328 -21.62 -8.64 -12.47
N ASP A 329 -21.35 -9.14 -13.67
CA ASP A 329 -21.65 -10.51 -14.11
C ASP A 329 -20.35 -11.32 -14.16
N ALA A 330 -20.04 -12.03 -13.07
CA ALA A 330 -18.85 -12.86 -13.02
C ALA A 330 -18.99 -14.03 -12.06
N ALA A 331 -18.29 -15.15 -12.33
CA ALA A 331 -18.31 -16.34 -11.47
C ALA A 331 -17.59 -16.12 -10.11
N ALA A 332 -16.58 -15.26 -10.08
CA ALA A 332 -15.90 -14.87 -8.86
C ALA A 332 -15.61 -13.36 -8.83
N ILE A 333 -15.87 -12.74 -7.68
CA ILE A 333 -15.51 -11.34 -7.40
C ILE A 333 -14.48 -11.35 -6.27
N VAL A 334 -13.32 -10.73 -6.50
CA VAL A 334 -12.25 -10.62 -5.52
C VAL A 334 -12.04 -9.15 -5.19
N VAL A 335 -12.27 -8.75 -3.93
CA VAL A 335 -12.14 -7.36 -3.49
C VAL A 335 -11.01 -7.23 -2.49
N SER A 336 -10.03 -6.39 -2.78
CA SER A 336 -9.07 -5.95 -1.77
C SER A 336 -9.56 -4.66 -1.13
N TRP A 337 -9.60 -4.62 0.20
CA TRP A 337 -10.14 -3.48 0.94
C TRP A 337 -9.34 -3.15 2.19
N ASN A 338 -9.25 -1.87 2.54
CA ASN A 338 -8.61 -1.40 3.76
C ASN A 338 -9.67 -1.13 4.83
N GLY A 339 -9.46 -1.62 6.06
CA GLY A 339 -10.38 -1.42 7.19
C GLY A 339 -10.59 0.03 7.62
N ASP A 340 -9.69 0.96 7.23
CA ASP A 340 -9.87 2.40 7.45
C ASP A 340 -10.63 3.09 6.30
N GLY A 341 -11.31 2.32 5.44
CA GLY A 341 -12.08 2.82 4.31
C GLY A 341 -13.34 3.60 4.71
N HIS A 342 -13.96 4.27 3.73
CA HIS A 342 -15.23 4.98 3.92
C HIS A 342 -16.39 4.05 4.27
N VAL A 343 -16.33 2.81 3.79
CA VAL A 343 -17.24 1.71 4.14
C VAL A 343 -16.47 0.75 5.05
N ASP A 344 -17.00 0.50 6.25
CA ASP A 344 -16.39 -0.43 7.19
C ASP A 344 -16.50 -1.88 6.69
N GLU A 345 -15.69 -2.76 7.27
CA GLU A 345 -15.56 -4.13 6.78
C GLU A 345 -16.81 -5.00 7.00
N GLU A 346 -17.63 -4.71 8.01
CA GLU A 346 -18.87 -5.45 8.28
C GLU A 346 -19.93 -5.08 7.23
N ARG A 347 -20.04 -3.78 6.90
CA ARG A 347 -20.93 -3.30 5.85
C ARG A 347 -20.51 -3.80 4.47
N MET A 348 -19.21 -3.77 4.16
CA MET A 348 -18.65 -4.36 2.94
C MET A 348 -18.97 -5.86 2.84
N ALA A 349 -18.77 -6.62 3.92
CA ALA A 349 -19.10 -8.05 3.95
C ALA A 349 -20.61 -8.28 3.71
N GLY A 350 -21.48 -7.43 4.28
CA GLY A 350 -22.92 -7.47 4.04
C GLY A 350 -23.28 -7.31 2.57
N ILE A 351 -22.78 -6.26 1.90
CA ILE A 351 -23.02 -5.99 0.48
C ILE A 351 -22.55 -7.18 -0.38
N LEU A 352 -21.33 -7.69 -0.13
CA LEU A 352 -20.75 -8.77 -0.91
C LEU A 352 -21.45 -10.12 -0.70
N ALA A 353 -21.92 -10.40 0.51
CA ALA A 353 -22.61 -11.64 0.83
C ALA A 353 -23.96 -11.77 0.11
N GLU A 354 -24.60 -10.67 -0.30
CA GLU A 354 -25.85 -10.71 -1.07
C GLU A 354 -25.66 -11.29 -2.47
N ARG A 355 -24.43 -11.25 -3.02
CA ARG A 355 -24.12 -11.73 -4.38
C ARG A 355 -23.75 -13.20 -4.47
N GLY A 356 -23.47 -13.87 -3.35
CA GLY A 356 -23.08 -15.28 -3.35
C GLY A 356 -22.31 -15.69 -2.11
N ARG A 357 -21.68 -16.86 -2.16
CA ARG A 357 -20.88 -17.37 -1.04
C ARG A 357 -19.64 -16.51 -0.83
N LEU A 358 -19.54 -15.89 0.35
CA LEU A 358 -18.43 -15.01 0.70
C LEU A 358 -17.40 -15.72 1.58
N GLU A 359 -16.13 -15.66 1.18
CA GLU A 359 -14.96 -15.98 1.99
C GLU A 359 -14.18 -14.70 2.29
N VAL A 360 -13.79 -14.49 3.55
CA VAL A 360 -12.97 -13.33 3.96
C VAL A 360 -11.60 -13.81 4.41
N ARG A 361 -10.54 -13.26 3.81
CA ARG A 361 -9.14 -13.50 4.22
C ARG A 361 -8.52 -12.22 4.75
N THR A 362 -7.93 -12.28 5.94
CA THR A 362 -7.13 -11.18 6.50
C THR A 362 -5.68 -11.33 6.01
N LEU A 363 -5.18 -10.36 5.24
CA LEU A 363 -3.92 -10.52 4.52
C LEU A 363 -2.68 -10.20 5.37
N GLU A 364 -2.62 -9.03 6.02
CA GLU A 364 -1.54 -8.65 6.94
C GLU A 364 -1.80 -7.27 7.59
N TYR A 365 -0.99 -6.93 8.59
CA TYR A 365 -1.05 -5.65 9.31
C TYR A 365 -0.02 -4.70 8.72
N VAL A 366 -0.45 -3.71 7.94
CA VAL A 366 0.46 -2.67 7.47
C VAL A 366 0.49 -1.58 8.53
N THR A 367 1.58 -1.50 9.30
CA THR A 367 1.87 -0.27 10.05
C THR A 367 2.30 0.78 9.03
N TYR A 368 1.38 1.69 8.67
CA TYR A 368 1.71 2.81 7.82
C TYR A 368 2.90 3.58 8.43
N ARG A 369 4.01 3.67 7.70
CA ARG A 369 5.27 4.32 8.17
C ARG A 369 5.31 5.83 7.88
N GLY A 370 4.27 6.39 7.24
CA GLY A 370 4.21 7.82 6.91
C GLY A 370 3.52 8.66 7.99
N GLY A 371 4.23 9.66 8.53
CA GLY A 371 3.71 10.60 9.51
C GLY A 371 3.99 10.22 10.98
N ARG A 372 3.89 11.22 11.87
CA ARG A 372 4.14 11.08 13.32
C ARG A 372 3.28 9.96 13.91
N GLN A 373 3.91 8.88 14.37
CA GLN A 373 3.27 7.80 15.11
C GLN A 373 2.89 8.32 16.51
N SER A 374 1.60 8.44 16.80
CA SER A 374 1.08 8.67 18.15
C SER A 374 0.94 7.35 18.89
N ASP A 375 1.19 7.34 20.19
CA ASP A 375 1.17 6.13 21.03
C ASP A 375 -0.23 5.49 21.15
N GLU A 376 -1.27 6.28 20.88
CA GLU A 376 -2.68 5.85 20.80
C GLU A 376 -3.05 5.14 19.48
N ARG A 377 -2.23 5.26 18.42
CA ARG A 377 -2.50 4.59 17.13
C ARG A 377 -2.02 3.14 17.21
N GLN A 378 -2.81 2.30 17.87
CA GLN A 378 -2.82 0.85 17.66
C GLN A 378 -3.73 0.42 16.50
N THR A 379 -4.21 1.35 15.67
CA THR A 379 -4.84 0.99 14.39
C THR A 379 -3.76 0.54 13.42
N ALA A 380 -3.42 -0.73 13.50
CA ALA A 380 -2.82 -1.36 12.35
C ALA A 380 -3.88 -1.38 11.25
N ASN A 381 -3.59 -0.73 10.13
CA ASN A 381 -4.45 -0.81 8.95
C ASN A 381 -4.54 -2.29 8.56
N ARG A 382 -5.78 -2.79 8.58
CA ARG A 382 -6.09 -4.16 8.20
C ARG A 382 -6.43 -4.19 6.73
N GLU A 383 -5.76 -5.06 6.01
CA GLU A 383 -6.11 -5.36 4.62
C GLU A 383 -6.93 -6.65 4.59
N TYR A 384 -8.14 -6.53 4.05
CA TYR A 384 -9.07 -7.62 3.83
C TYR A 384 -9.06 -8.00 2.34
N LEU A 385 -9.16 -9.30 2.09
CA LEU A 385 -9.45 -9.86 0.78
C LEU A 385 -10.78 -10.59 0.87
N PHE A 386 -11.81 -10.02 0.27
CA PHE A 386 -13.11 -10.66 0.13
C PHE A 386 -13.15 -11.44 -1.17
N VAL A 387 -13.64 -12.67 -1.12
CA VAL A 387 -13.79 -13.55 -2.28
C VAL A 387 -15.22 -14.03 -2.32
N VAL A 388 -15.97 -13.55 -3.31
CA VAL A 388 -17.36 -13.94 -3.54
C VAL A 388 -17.41 -14.96 -4.67
N ARG A 389 -18.05 -16.10 -4.41
CA ARG A 389 -18.45 -17.09 -5.41
C ARG A 389 -19.92 -16.89 -5.71
N THR A 390 -20.21 -16.23 -6.84
CA THR A 390 -21.57 -15.93 -7.29
C THR A 390 -22.28 -17.16 -7.85
N ASP A 391 -21.50 -18.19 -8.21
CA ASP A 391 -21.97 -19.50 -8.65
C ASP A 391 -22.36 -20.42 -7.48
N GLN A 392 -22.26 -19.93 -6.24
CA GLN A 392 -22.62 -20.66 -5.02
C GLN A 392 -23.63 -19.85 -4.20
N PRO A 393 -24.57 -20.52 -3.51
CA PRO A 393 -25.55 -19.84 -2.67
C PRO A 393 -24.87 -19.07 -1.54
N SER A 394 -25.44 -17.92 -1.19
CA SER A 394 -24.99 -17.12 -0.05
C SER A 394 -25.21 -17.87 1.27
N ASP A 395 -24.22 -17.78 2.17
CA ASP A 395 -24.36 -18.21 3.58
C ASP A 395 -25.08 -17.15 4.45
N GLY A 396 -25.48 -16.01 3.85
CA GLY A 396 -26.10 -14.86 4.53
C GLY A 396 -25.09 -13.87 5.11
N SER A 397 -25.49 -12.60 5.21
CA SER A 397 -24.64 -11.51 5.72
C SER A 397 -24.22 -11.72 7.18
N GLU A 398 -25.11 -12.25 8.03
CA GLU A 398 -24.80 -12.56 9.43
C GLU A 398 -23.66 -13.57 9.57
N ALA A 399 -23.64 -14.62 8.74
CA ALA A 399 -22.60 -15.65 8.80
C ALA A 399 -21.24 -15.07 8.39
N ALA A 400 -21.21 -14.23 7.34
CA ALA A 400 -20.00 -13.54 6.90
C ALA A 400 -19.46 -12.56 7.95
N ILE A 401 -20.33 -11.75 8.56
CA ILE A 401 -19.94 -10.82 9.63
C ILE A 401 -19.39 -11.59 10.83
N ARG A 402 -20.01 -12.72 11.21
CA ARG A 402 -19.49 -13.58 12.29
C ARG A 402 -18.12 -14.16 11.95
N GLN A 403 -17.92 -14.67 10.74
CA GLN A 403 -16.61 -15.18 10.29
C GLN A 403 -15.53 -14.08 10.34
N LEU A 404 -15.87 -12.87 9.88
CA LEU A 404 -14.97 -11.72 9.92
C LEU A 404 -14.61 -11.34 11.37
N SER A 405 -15.62 -11.27 12.25
CA SER A 405 -15.42 -11.02 13.68
C SER A 405 -14.53 -12.08 14.33
N ASP A 406 -14.78 -13.36 14.06
CA ASP A 406 -13.99 -14.48 14.61
C ASP A 406 -12.55 -14.45 14.11
N ALA A 407 -12.32 -14.19 12.82
CA ALA A 407 -10.97 -14.04 12.25
C ALA A 407 -10.23 -12.84 12.87
N ARG A 408 -10.94 -11.73 13.07
CA ARG A 408 -10.42 -10.53 13.75
C ARG A 408 -10.05 -10.82 15.20
N MET A 409 -10.92 -11.50 15.93
CA MET A 409 -10.73 -11.87 17.34
C MET A 409 -9.55 -12.82 17.49
N ARG A 410 -9.45 -13.82 16.61
CA ARG A 410 -8.32 -14.75 16.54
C ARG A 410 -7.00 -14.03 16.37
N ASP A 411 -6.89 -13.18 15.35
CA ASP A 411 -5.63 -12.50 15.07
C ASP A 411 -5.26 -11.52 16.21
N GLN A 412 -6.24 -10.81 16.76
CA GLN A 412 -6.05 -9.99 17.97
C GLN A 412 -5.54 -10.80 19.16
N ALA A 413 -6.02 -12.04 19.31
CA ALA A 413 -5.59 -12.93 20.36
C ALA A 413 -4.14 -13.40 20.14
N LEU A 414 -3.78 -13.79 18.91
CA LEU A 414 -2.43 -14.27 18.59
C LEU A 414 -1.36 -13.17 18.73
N ARG A 415 -1.71 -11.92 18.39
CA ARG A 415 -0.78 -10.77 18.49
C ARG A 415 -0.79 -10.08 19.84
N GLY A 416 -1.81 -10.35 20.65
CA GLY A 416 -2.06 -9.68 21.92
C GLY A 416 -0.83 -9.66 22.84
N ARG A 417 -0.74 -8.59 23.63
CA ARG A 417 0.08 -8.53 24.83
C ARG A 417 -0.87 -8.44 26.00
N TYR A 418 -0.78 -9.40 26.91
CA TYR A 418 -1.73 -9.57 27.98
C TYR A 418 -1.16 -9.11 29.31
N ASP A 419 -2.01 -8.59 30.16
CA ASP A 419 -1.70 -8.33 31.55
C ASP A 419 -1.85 -9.64 32.34
N PRO A 420 -0.78 -10.15 32.99
CA PRO A 420 -0.84 -11.38 33.77
C PRO A 420 -1.89 -11.36 34.88
N ASP A 421 -2.14 -10.21 35.51
CA ASP A 421 -3.12 -10.08 36.59
C ASP A 421 -4.55 -10.09 36.04
N ARG A 422 -4.79 -9.40 34.91
CA ARG A 422 -6.07 -9.51 34.20
C ARG A 422 -6.32 -10.95 33.74
N LEU A 423 -5.30 -11.66 33.25
CA LEU A 423 -5.43 -13.08 32.90
C LEU A 423 -5.83 -13.94 34.10
N ARG A 424 -5.20 -13.75 35.27
CA ARG A 424 -5.55 -14.46 36.51
C ARG A 424 -6.98 -14.16 36.98
N SER A 425 -7.51 -12.97 36.68
CA SER A 425 -8.89 -12.62 37.01
C SER A 425 -9.94 -13.30 36.11
N ARG A 426 -9.57 -13.67 34.89
CA ARG A 426 -10.49 -14.22 33.86
C ARG A 426 -10.34 -15.72 33.61
N PHE A 427 -9.17 -16.27 33.93
CA PHE A 427 -8.80 -17.65 33.68
C PHE A 427 -8.20 -18.28 34.92
N ARG A 428 -8.34 -19.61 35.04
CA ARG A 428 -7.44 -20.36 35.92
C ARG A 428 -6.09 -20.44 35.23
N VAL A 429 -5.07 -19.87 35.84
CA VAL A 429 -3.71 -19.82 35.29
C VAL A 429 -2.86 -20.91 35.95
N SER A 430 -2.14 -21.70 35.13
CA SER A 430 -1.08 -22.61 35.59
C SER A 430 0.27 -22.17 35.03
N SER A 431 1.37 -22.87 35.34
CA SER A 431 2.72 -22.50 34.90
C SER A 431 2.83 -22.49 33.37
N GLY A 432 2.60 -21.32 32.76
CA GLY A 432 2.67 -21.10 31.32
C GLY A 432 1.39 -21.42 30.55
N SER A 433 0.21 -21.51 31.16
CA SER A 433 -1.05 -21.67 30.40
C SER A 433 -2.27 -21.08 31.10
N VAL A 434 -3.33 -20.81 30.33
CA VAL A 434 -4.67 -20.49 30.83
C VAL A 434 -5.62 -21.63 30.53
N ALA A 435 -6.43 -22.01 31.50
CA ALA A 435 -7.44 -23.04 31.33
C ALA A 435 -8.74 -22.45 30.77
N LEU A 436 -9.16 -22.93 29.60
CA LEU A 436 -10.47 -22.68 29.03
C LEU A 436 -11.45 -23.76 29.53
N ARG A 437 -12.55 -23.33 30.16
CA ARG A 437 -13.63 -24.23 30.57
C ARG A 437 -14.53 -24.49 29.37
N VAL A 438 -14.73 -25.77 29.04
CA VAL A 438 -15.72 -26.17 28.04
C VAL A 438 -17.08 -26.26 28.72
N THR A 439 -18.01 -25.39 28.34
CA THR A 439 -19.44 -25.56 28.67
C THR A 439 -20.09 -26.36 27.55
N GLY A 440 -20.62 -27.56 27.83
CA GLY A 440 -21.37 -28.31 26.80
C GLY A 440 -21.57 -29.81 26.96
N THR A 441 -20.92 -30.50 27.90
CA THR A 441 -21.22 -31.93 28.14
C THR A 441 -21.24 -32.23 29.65
N GLU A 442 -22.35 -32.83 30.09
CA GLU A 442 -22.43 -33.53 31.37
C GLU A 442 -21.32 -34.59 31.41
N LEU A 443 -20.66 -34.71 32.57
CA LEU A 443 -19.39 -35.41 32.86
C LEU A 443 -18.13 -34.53 32.65
N TRP A 444 -17.76 -33.82 33.72
CA TRP A 444 -16.43 -33.24 34.01
C TRP A 444 -15.51 -32.98 32.80
N PRO A 445 -15.70 -31.86 32.07
CA PRO A 445 -14.80 -31.52 30.97
C PRO A 445 -13.40 -31.22 31.52
N VAL A 446 -12.40 -31.96 31.01
CA VAL A 446 -10.98 -31.65 31.24
C VAL A 446 -10.72 -30.25 30.66
N PRO A 447 -10.28 -29.27 31.48
CA PRO A 447 -10.04 -27.92 30.99
C PRO A 447 -8.95 -27.93 29.92
N VAL A 448 -9.20 -27.22 28.81
CA VAL A 448 -8.21 -27.09 27.74
C VAL A 448 -7.15 -26.08 28.19
N ALA A 449 -5.90 -26.52 28.31
CA ALA A 449 -4.79 -25.67 28.67
C ALA A 449 -4.25 -24.94 27.42
N VAL A 450 -4.54 -23.65 27.31
CA VAL A 450 -4.05 -22.80 26.22
C VAL A 450 -2.69 -22.21 26.61
N PRO A 451 -1.61 -22.60 25.92
CA PRO A 451 -0.26 -22.25 26.34
C PRO A 451 0.08 -20.77 26.07
N LEU A 452 0.79 -20.18 27.03
CA LEU A 452 1.28 -18.81 27.01
C LEU A 452 2.77 -18.78 27.27
N LYS A 453 3.45 -17.85 26.60
CA LYS A 453 4.84 -17.50 26.89
C LYS A 453 4.88 -16.30 27.82
N ASP A 454 5.56 -16.46 28.96
CA ASP A 454 5.76 -15.43 29.99
C ASP A 454 4.42 -14.84 30.54
N LEU A 455 3.28 -15.56 30.38
CA LEU A 455 1.91 -15.07 30.63
C LEU A 455 1.57 -13.73 29.94
N ARG A 456 2.29 -13.41 28.86
CA ARG A 456 2.16 -12.14 28.14
C ARG A 456 1.65 -12.31 26.71
N ARG A 457 1.85 -13.49 26.11
CA ARG A 457 1.50 -13.78 24.72
C ARG A 457 1.15 -15.25 24.58
N LEU A 458 0.26 -15.58 23.64
CA LEU A 458 0.03 -16.97 23.25
C LEU A 458 1.34 -17.56 22.70
N SER A 459 1.61 -18.81 23.03
CA SER A 459 2.76 -19.52 22.47
C SER A 459 2.44 -20.03 21.05
N PRO A 460 3.44 -20.34 20.21
CA PRO A 460 3.19 -20.89 18.88
C PRO A 460 2.31 -22.15 18.89
N GLU A 461 2.47 -22.98 19.93
CA GLU A 461 1.71 -24.23 20.13
C GLU A 461 0.21 -23.97 20.40
N ALA A 462 -0.16 -22.73 20.80
CA ALA A 462 -1.56 -22.37 20.99
C ALA A 462 -2.33 -22.28 19.67
N VAL A 463 -1.66 -22.10 18.52
CA VAL A 463 -2.33 -21.88 17.23
C VAL A 463 -3.13 -23.12 16.82
N ASP A 464 -2.47 -24.28 16.75
CA ASP A 464 -3.12 -25.54 16.34
C ASP A 464 -4.21 -25.95 17.33
N LEU A 465 -3.98 -25.71 18.62
CA LEU A 465 -4.96 -25.95 19.67
C LEU A 465 -6.21 -25.09 19.45
N ILE A 466 -6.03 -23.78 19.24
CA ILE A 466 -7.13 -22.85 18.97
C ILE A 466 -7.87 -23.26 17.70
N ASP A 467 -7.18 -23.73 16.66
CA ASP A 467 -7.83 -24.24 15.45
C ASP A 467 -8.72 -25.44 15.70
N SER A 468 -8.33 -26.33 16.62
CA SER A 468 -9.09 -27.52 16.99
C SER A 468 -10.35 -27.24 17.84
N LEU A 469 -10.46 -26.05 18.46
CA LEU A 469 -11.57 -25.70 19.32
C LEU A 469 -12.89 -25.51 18.54
N GLY A 470 -14.01 -25.88 19.15
CA GLY A 470 -15.34 -25.60 18.62
C GLY A 470 -15.62 -24.10 18.54
N LYS A 471 -16.53 -23.68 17.64
CA LYS A 471 -16.80 -22.25 17.37
C LYS A 471 -17.10 -21.44 18.64
N ASP A 472 -17.99 -21.92 19.49
CA ASP A 472 -18.38 -21.22 20.72
C ASP A 472 -17.23 -21.14 21.75
N GLN A 473 -16.41 -22.19 21.84
CA GLN A 473 -15.23 -22.21 22.70
C GLN A 473 -14.17 -21.19 22.25
N ARG A 474 -13.93 -21.10 20.93
CA ARG A 474 -13.02 -20.10 20.35
C ARG A 474 -13.51 -18.69 20.65
N HIS A 475 -14.80 -18.45 20.47
CA HIS A 475 -15.41 -17.16 20.73
C HIS A 475 -15.26 -16.75 22.21
N ASP A 476 -15.60 -17.63 23.16
CA ASP A 476 -15.43 -17.38 24.60
C ASP A 476 -13.95 -17.11 24.96
N LEU A 477 -13.02 -17.92 24.43
CA LEU A 477 -11.58 -17.72 24.63
C LEU A 477 -11.15 -16.32 24.17
N PHE A 478 -11.50 -15.93 22.95
CA PHE A 478 -11.07 -14.65 22.40
C PHE A 478 -11.70 -13.46 23.12
N MET A 479 -12.98 -13.55 23.50
CA MET A 479 -13.65 -12.49 24.27
C MET A 479 -12.97 -12.26 25.63
N ARG A 480 -12.62 -13.34 26.34
CA ARG A 480 -11.90 -13.23 27.62
C ARG A 480 -10.48 -12.70 27.44
N LEU A 481 -9.73 -13.21 26.45
CA LEU A 481 -8.38 -12.72 26.14
C LEU A 481 -8.39 -11.24 25.76
N ALA A 482 -9.38 -10.79 24.98
CA ALA A 482 -9.52 -9.38 24.60
C ALA A 482 -9.63 -8.47 25.83
N SER A 483 -10.38 -8.88 26.85
CA SER A 483 -10.50 -8.13 28.12
C SER A 483 -9.21 -8.11 28.97
N CYS A 484 -8.25 -8.98 28.66
CA CYS A 484 -6.96 -9.06 29.36
C CYS A 484 -5.82 -8.34 28.63
N ARG A 485 -6.07 -7.81 27.43
CA ARG A 485 -5.03 -7.22 26.58
C ARG A 485 -4.62 -5.83 27.06
N CYS A 486 -3.33 -5.53 27.02
CA CYS A 486 -2.77 -4.19 27.22
C CYS A 486 -3.00 -3.33 25.96
N ALA A 487 -3.71 -2.21 26.10
CA ALA A 487 -4.18 -1.36 25.02
C ALA A 487 -3.20 -0.26 24.57
N ASN A 488 -2.19 0.07 25.38
CA ASN A 488 -1.22 1.14 25.07
C ASN A 488 0.15 0.84 25.70
N ALA A 489 1.14 1.73 25.49
CA ALA A 489 2.48 1.52 26.04
C ALA A 489 2.51 1.56 27.57
N GLN A 490 1.69 2.39 28.21
CA GLN A 490 1.60 2.52 29.68
C GLN A 490 1.14 1.19 30.31
N GLU A 491 0.00 0.63 29.87
CA GLU A 491 -0.51 -0.65 30.37
C GLU A 491 0.48 -1.79 30.11
N ASN A 492 1.25 -1.72 29.02
CA ASN A 492 2.30 -2.70 28.77
C ASN A 492 3.45 -2.56 29.77
N LEU A 493 3.85 -1.35 30.14
CA LEU A 493 4.91 -1.10 31.12
C LEU A 493 4.46 -1.50 32.53
N GLU A 494 3.23 -1.20 32.93
CA GLU A 494 2.63 -1.65 34.19
C GLU A 494 2.67 -3.19 34.32
N ALA A 495 2.20 -3.90 33.29
CA ALA A 495 2.21 -5.36 33.26
C ALA A 495 3.63 -5.95 33.24
N LEU A 496 4.64 -5.20 32.77
CA LEU A 496 6.03 -5.64 32.71
C LEU A 496 6.79 -5.38 34.02
N LEU A 497 6.33 -4.47 34.88
CA LEU A 497 7.01 -4.10 36.13
C LEU A 497 7.35 -5.31 37.02
N PRO A 498 6.39 -6.18 37.39
CA PRO A 498 6.69 -7.35 38.23
C PRO A 498 7.52 -8.40 37.49
N LEU A 499 7.38 -8.50 36.16
CA LEU A 499 8.10 -9.49 35.35
C LEU A 499 9.57 -9.11 35.16
N ALA A 500 9.87 -7.82 35.04
CA ALA A 500 11.23 -7.32 34.84
C ALA A 500 12.13 -7.52 36.07
N ALA A 501 11.53 -7.71 37.26
CA ALA A 501 12.24 -8.02 38.50
C ALA A 501 12.78 -9.47 38.56
N ASP A 502 12.29 -10.37 37.71
CA ASP A 502 12.74 -11.77 37.68
C ASP A 502 14.20 -11.87 37.16
N PRO A 503 15.13 -12.50 37.91
CA PRO A 503 16.52 -12.67 37.46
C PRO A 503 16.66 -13.65 36.29
N GLY A 504 15.67 -14.52 36.07
CA GLY A 504 15.68 -15.57 35.05
C GLY A 504 15.45 -15.09 33.61
N PRO A 505 15.37 -16.05 32.66
CA PRO A 505 15.21 -15.75 31.23
C PRO A 505 13.93 -14.98 30.89
N ALA A 506 12.85 -15.17 31.66
CA ALA A 506 11.59 -14.46 31.49
C ALA A 506 11.75 -12.97 31.79
N GLY A 507 12.38 -12.61 32.92
CA GLY A 507 12.67 -11.22 33.25
C GLY A 507 13.65 -10.57 32.28
N ALA A 508 14.65 -11.31 31.76
CA ALA A 508 15.53 -10.79 30.72
C ALA A 508 14.78 -10.41 29.43
N ARG A 509 13.74 -11.16 29.06
CA ARG A 509 12.86 -10.80 27.93
C ARG A 509 11.97 -9.61 28.28
N ALA A 510 11.39 -9.57 29.48
CA ALA A 510 10.57 -8.46 29.94
C ALA A 510 11.35 -7.13 29.90
N ARG A 511 12.59 -7.11 30.41
CA ARG A 511 13.50 -5.96 30.35
C ARG A 511 13.75 -5.45 28.92
N LYS A 512 13.90 -6.35 27.93
CA LYS A 512 13.99 -5.93 26.52
C LYS A 512 12.71 -5.28 26.00
N GLU A 513 11.54 -5.80 26.37
CA GLU A 513 10.25 -5.21 25.99
C GLU A 513 10.01 -3.85 26.66
N VAL A 514 10.47 -3.66 27.91
CA VAL A 514 10.41 -2.37 28.62
C VAL A 514 11.10 -1.26 27.83
N LEU A 515 12.33 -1.50 27.37
CA LEU A 515 13.08 -0.51 26.56
C LEU A 515 12.33 -0.13 25.28
N LEU A 516 11.63 -1.08 24.67
CA LEU A 516 10.85 -0.85 23.46
C LEU A 516 9.63 0.06 23.72
N TYR A 517 8.91 -0.14 24.81
CA TYR A 517 7.75 0.69 25.16
C TYR A 517 8.15 2.06 25.73
N LEU A 518 9.19 2.15 26.56
CA LEU A 518 9.72 3.44 27.02
C LEU A 518 10.17 4.32 25.84
N ARG A 519 10.76 3.72 24.80
CA ARG A 519 11.11 4.46 23.58
C ARG A 519 9.91 5.08 22.86
N LYS A 520 8.73 4.47 22.93
CA LYS A 520 7.49 5.02 22.35
C LYS A 520 7.00 6.22 23.15
N LEU A 521 7.12 6.17 24.48
CA LEU A 521 6.80 7.28 25.38
C LEU A 521 7.84 8.42 25.35
N ALA A 522 9.01 8.22 24.73
CA ALA A 522 10.07 9.23 24.61
C ALA A 522 9.70 10.38 23.62
N HIS A 523 8.56 11.04 23.85
CA HIS A 523 7.99 12.12 23.05
C HIS A 523 7.37 13.18 23.98
N PRO A 524 7.47 14.50 23.67
CA PRO A 524 7.00 15.56 24.57
C PRO A 524 5.58 15.38 25.11
N ARG A 525 4.68 14.84 24.28
CA ARG A 525 3.29 14.52 24.66
C ARG A 525 3.17 13.56 25.87
N TYR A 526 4.10 12.62 26.03
CA TYR A 526 4.05 11.56 27.04
C TYR A 526 5.17 11.68 28.08
N GLN A 527 5.70 12.89 28.27
CA GLN A 527 6.86 13.15 29.13
C GLN A 527 6.65 12.68 30.57
N ALA A 528 5.48 12.96 31.16
CA ALA A 528 5.19 12.58 32.54
C ALA A 528 5.23 11.05 32.72
N ASP A 529 4.58 10.31 31.82
CA ASP A 529 4.56 8.84 31.85
C ASP A 529 5.95 8.26 31.61
N PHE A 530 6.70 8.82 30.65
CA PHE A 530 8.07 8.40 30.39
C PHE A 530 8.94 8.51 31.64
N ILE A 531 8.91 9.66 32.32
CA ILE A 531 9.70 9.91 33.53
C ILE A 531 9.26 8.98 34.67
N HIS A 532 7.95 8.82 34.85
CA HIS A 532 7.40 7.93 35.86
C HIS A 532 7.89 6.50 35.69
N PHE A 533 7.66 5.89 34.52
CA PHE A 533 8.08 4.50 34.28
C PHE A 533 9.60 4.35 34.26
N LEU A 534 10.35 5.30 33.71
CA LEU A 534 11.82 5.27 33.73
C LEU A 534 12.33 5.12 35.18
N ARG A 535 11.81 5.92 36.11
CA ARG A 535 12.16 5.85 37.54
C ARG A 535 11.75 4.54 38.18
N GLU A 536 10.56 4.02 37.87
CA GLU A 536 10.11 2.72 38.41
C GLU A 536 11.04 1.57 37.98
N PHE A 537 11.47 1.55 36.71
CA PHE A 537 12.39 0.52 36.23
C PHE A 537 13.84 0.71 36.70
N GLU A 538 14.26 1.93 37.04
CA GLU A 538 15.56 2.21 37.66
C GLU A 538 15.66 1.71 39.09
N LYS A 539 14.54 1.68 39.84
CA LYS A 539 14.47 1.15 41.20
C LYS A 539 14.62 -0.36 41.29
N LEU A 540 14.56 -1.08 40.17
CA LEU A 540 14.70 -2.54 40.17
C LEU A 540 16.14 -2.93 40.53
N GLU A 541 16.42 -3.14 41.81
CA GLU A 541 17.65 -3.75 42.31
C GLU A 541 17.59 -5.27 42.12
N VAL A 542 17.95 -5.76 40.94
CA VAL A 542 18.10 -7.20 40.71
C VAL A 542 19.59 -7.52 40.65
N ALA A 543 20.06 -8.34 41.60
CA ALA A 543 21.47 -8.72 41.78
C ALA A 543 22.13 -9.43 40.58
N SER A 544 21.42 -9.61 39.46
CA SER A 544 21.89 -10.22 38.22
C SER A 544 21.54 -9.43 36.95
N ILE A 545 21.32 -8.10 37.05
CA ILE A 545 21.02 -7.28 35.86
C ILE A 545 22.28 -7.17 34.99
N ASN A 546 22.23 -7.81 33.82
CA ASN A 546 23.13 -7.53 32.72
C ASN A 546 23.23 -6.02 32.51
N GLY A 547 24.43 -5.43 32.58
CA GLY A 547 24.66 -3.99 32.42
C GLY A 547 23.99 -3.36 31.19
N SER A 548 23.69 -4.17 30.17
CA SER A 548 22.95 -3.77 28.97
C SER A 548 21.55 -3.19 29.21
N PHE A 549 20.82 -3.58 30.27
CA PHE A 549 19.50 -3.00 30.54
C PHE A 549 19.62 -1.56 31.06
N HIS A 550 20.50 -1.32 32.03
CA HIS A 550 20.77 0.03 32.55
C HIS A 550 21.36 0.94 31.46
N THR A 551 22.30 0.44 30.66
CA THR A 551 22.80 1.18 29.47
C THR A 551 21.66 1.53 28.50
N GLY A 552 20.68 0.65 28.34
CA GLY A 552 19.48 0.92 27.55
C GLY A 552 18.63 2.05 28.12
N LEU A 553 18.40 2.07 29.44
CA LEU A 553 17.66 3.14 30.12
C LEU A 553 18.39 4.48 29.99
N ASP A 554 19.71 4.50 30.18
CA ASP A 554 20.54 5.70 30.01
C ASP A 554 20.47 6.25 28.58
N GLY A 555 20.52 5.36 27.57
CA GLY A 555 20.36 5.74 26.17
C GLY A 555 18.98 6.36 25.87
N LEU A 556 17.91 5.85 26.51
CA LEU A 556 16.58 6.43 26.39
C LEU A 556 16.47 7.78 27.08
N ARG A 557 17.14 7.98 28.22
CA ARG A 557 17.25 9.27 28.90
C ARG A 557 17.92 10.31 28.00
N ALA A 558 19.04 9.96 27.38
CA ALA A 558 19.73 10.83 26.43
C ALA A 558 18.85 11.18 25.22
N LEU A 559 18.15 10.19 24.66
CA LEU A 559 17.19 10.41 23.56
C LEU A 559 16.06 11.35 23.97
N ALA A 560 15.51 11.18 25.17
CA ALA A 560 14.46 12.04 25.70
C ALA A 560 14.95 13.48 25.90
N LYS A 561 16.17 13.68 26.44
CA LYS A 561 16.80 15.02 26.56
C LYS A 561 16.90 15.72 25.21
N LEU A 562 17.39 15.03 24.18
CA LEU A 562 17.49 15.56 22.81
C LEU A 562 16.12 15.95 22.23
N ARG A 563 15.05 15.24 22.60
CA ARG A 563 13.69 15.47 22.11
C ARG A 563 12.92 16.53 22.89
N TYR A 564 13.21 16.72 24.18
CA TYR A 564 12.45 17.62 25.06
C TYR A 564 13.10 19.00 25.21
N GLY A 565 14.40 19.14 24.90
CA GLY A 565 15.09 20.43 24.92
C GLY A 565 15.38 20.99 26.32
N PHE A 566 15.29 20.16 27.38
CA PHE A 566 15.57 20.57 28.76
C PHE A 566 16.24 19.45 29.58
N ASP A 567 17.07 19.83 30.56
CA ASP A 567 17.89 18.95 31.41
C ASP A 567 17.15 18.34 32.62
N SER A 568 15.85 18.57 32.78
CA SER A 568 15.09 18.21 33.98
C SER A 568 14.59 16.74 34.01
N ILE A 569 15.31 15.80 33.39
CA ILE A 569 15.00 14.35 33.41
C ILE A 569 15.92 13.63 34.39
#